data_AF-A0A962ZKS3-F1
#
_entry.id   AF-A0A962ZKS3-F1
#
_cell.length_a   1.000
_cell.length_b   1.000
_cell.length_c   1.000
_cell.angle_alpha   90.00
_cell.angle_beta   90.00
_cell.angle_gamma   90.00
#
_symmetry.space_group_name_H-M   'P 1'
#
loop_
_entity.id
_entity.type
_entity.pdbx_description
1 polymer ?
#
loop_
_entity_poly.entity_id
_entity_poly.type
_entity_poly.pdbx_seq_one_letter_code
_entity_poly.pdbx_strand_id
1 'polypeptide(L)'
;MLGLAKRTGAKIFQASTSEVYGDPQVHPQPESYWGHVNPVGERSCYDEGKRCAETLFFDYYRQHRLPIKVARIFNTYGPNMHPNDGRVVSNFIMQALRNEDITLFGDGTQTRS
;
A
#
# COMPACT_ATOMS: atom_id res chain seq x y z
N MET A 1 -11.92 14.17 -1.16
CA MET A 1 -11.27 14.49 0.13
C MET A 1 -10.34 15.71 0.06
N LEU A 2 -9.36 15.77 -0.84
CA LEU A 2 -8.43 16.92 -0.95
C LEU A 2 -9.12 18.28 -1.10
N GLY A 3 -10.11 18.39 -1.99
CA GLY A 3 -10.89 19.62 -2.15
C GLY A 3 -11.67 20.03 -0.90
N LEU A 4 -12.14 19.06 -0.09
CA LEU A 4 -12.79 19.36 1.18
C LEU A 4 -11.78 19.86 2.21
N ALA A 5 -10.65 19.17 2.36
CA ALA A 5 -9.58 19.56 3.28
C ALA A 5 -9.04 20.97 2.96
N LYS A 6 -8.89 21.30 1.68
CA LYS A 6 -8.56 22.66 1.22
C LYS A 6 -9.60 23.69 1.67
N ARG A 7 -10.89 23.42 1.45
CA ARG A 7 -11.97 24.37 1.82
C ARG A 7 -12.08 24.59 3.32
N THR A 8 -11.80 23.57 4.13
CA THR A 8 -11.96 23.64 5.60
C THR A 8 -10.66 23.93 6.34
N GLY A 9 -9.52 23.99 5.65
CA GLY A 9 -8.19 24.11 6.27
C GLY A 9 -7.77 22.87 7.07
N ALA A 10 -8.44 21.72 6.87
CA ALA A 10 -8.13 20.50 7.60
C ALA A 10 -6.80 19.90 7.14
N LYS A 11 -6.00 19.40 8.10
CA LYS A 11 -4.87 18.53 7.81
C LYS A 11 -5.39 17.18 7.32
N ILE A 12 -4.81 16.65 6.26
CA ILE A 12 -5.24 15.38 5.67
C ILE A 12 -4.09 14.37 5.65
N PHE A 13 -4.42 13.12 5.95
CA PHE A 13 -3.49 11.99 5.93
C PHE A 13 -3.86 11.05 4.78
N GLN A 14 -2.85 10.65 4.01
CA GLN A 14 -2.97 9.62 2.98
C GLN A 14 -2.30 8.35 3.49
N ALA A 15 -3.11 7.29 3.57
CA ALA A 15 -2.64 5.93 3.80
C ALA A 15 -2.18 5.34 2.46
N SER A 16 -0.90 5.52 2.14
CA SER A 16 -0.24 4.88 0.99
C SER A 16 0.10 3.44 1.33
N THR A 17 0.88 2.79 0.49
CA THR A 17 1.22 1.38 0.57
C THR A 17 2.67 1.15 0.17
N SER A 18 3.31 0.09 0.67
CA SER A 18 4.60 -0.37 0.17
C SER A 18 4.56 -0.76 -1.31
N GLU A 19 3.38 -1.11 -1.85
CA GLU A 19 3.21 -1.46 -3.27
C GLU A 19 3.57 -0.31 -4.24
N VAL A 20 3.67 0.95 -3.77
CA VAL A 20 4.18 2.05 -4.63
C VAL A 20 5.64 1.83 -5.05
N TYR A 21 6.36 0.96 -4.33
CA TYR A 21 7.71 0.51 -4.68
C TYR A 21 7.73 -0.62 -5.72
N GLY A 22 6.60 -1.31 -5.95
CA GLY A 22 6.47 -2.38 -6.94
C GLY A 22 7.31 -3.61 -6.63
N ASP A 23 8.09 -4.05 -7.61
CA ASP A 23 9.11 -5.10 -7.48
C ASP A 23 10.49 -4.44 -7.28
N PRO A 24 10.86 -4.07 -6.03
CA PRO A 24 11.97 -3.17 -5.78
C PRO A 24 13.31 -3.82 -6.08
N GLN A 25 14.17 -3.07 -6.78
CA GLN A 25 15.54 -3.48 -7.10
C GLN A 25 16.54 -3.09 -6.00
N VAL A 26 16.05 -2.56 -4.87
CA VAL A 26 16.86 -2.07 -3.74
C VAL A 26 16.28 -2.60 -2.44
N HIS A 27 17.14 -2.98 -1.49
CA HIS A 27 16.76 -3.45 -0.17
C HIS A 27 17.68 -2.85 0.93
N PRO A 28 17.13 -2.22 1.98
CA PRO A 28 15.71 -1.92 2.21
C PRO A 28 15.17 -0.86 1.23
N GLN A 29 13.86 -0.60 1.21
CA GLN A 29 13.25 0.40 0.33
C GLN A 29 13.17 1.79 1.01
N PRO A 30 14.09 2.73 0.71
CA PRO A 30 13.98 4.09 1.23
C PRO A 30 12.86 4.86 0.54
N GLU A 31 12.32 5.89 1.18
CA GLU A 31 11.24 6.71 0.60
C GLU A 31 11.68 7.50 -0.64
N SER A 32 12.98 7.68 -0.82
CA SER A 32 13.59 8.27 -2.03
C SER A 32 13.53 7.35 -3.25
N TYR A 33 13.30 6.04 -3.06
CA TYR A 33 13.17 5.10 -4.16
C TYR A 33 11.87 5.33 -4.93
N TRP A 34 11.96 5.40 -6.25
CA TRP A 34 10.82 5.71 -7.13
C TRP A 34 9.87 4.54 -7.35
N GLY A 35 10.30 3.32 -7.07
CA GLY A 35 9.56 2.10 -7.36
C GLY A 35 9.81 1.56 -8.76
N HIS A 36 9.60 0.27 -8.93
CA HIS A 36 9.64 -0.46 -10.19
C HIS A 36 8.31 -1.16 -10.38
N VAL A 37 7.35 -0.44 -10.96
CA VAL A 37 5.94 -0.81 -11.04
C VAL A 37 5.54 -0.92 -12.51
N ASN A 38 4.79 -1.98 -12.87
CA ASN A 38 4.18 -2.09 -14.19
C ASN A 38 2.88 -1.26 -14.21
N PRO A 39 2.72 -0.28 -15.12
CA PRO A 39 1.55 0.59 -15.14
C PRO A 39 0.29 -0.02 -15.80
N VAL A 40 0.41 -1.18 -16.45
CA VAL A 40 -0.70 -1.83 -17.20
C VAL A 40 -0.94 -3.29 -16.82
N GLY A 41 -0.31 -3.78 -15.75
CA GLY A 41 -0.56 -5.11 -15.21
C GLY A 41 -1.88 -5.21 -14.44
N GLU A 42 -2.26 -6.43 -14.08
CA GLU A 42 -3.54 -6.70 -13.38
C GLU A 42 -3.66 -5.97 -12.04
N ARG A 43 -2.52 -5.73 -11.36
CA ARG A 43 -2.45 -5.02 -10.07
C ARG A 43 -2.38 -3.49 -10.21
N SER A 44 -2.17 -2.96 -11.41
CA SER A 44 -1.89 -1.53 -11.61
C SER A 44 -3.02 -0.62 -11.17
N CYS A 45 -4.27 -1.10 -11.18
CA CYS A 45 -5.41 -0.33 -10.66
C CYS A 45 -5.21 0.09 -9.19
N TYR A 46 -4.53 -0.74 -8.39
CA TYR A 46 -4.17 -0.44 -7.01
C TYR A 46 -2.85 0.32 -6.92
N ASP A 47 -1.80 -0.18 -7.56
CA ASP A 47 -0.43 0.35 -7.42
C ASP A 47 -0.33 1.76 -7.98
N GLU A 48 -0.76 1.97 -9.24
CA GLU A 48 -0.81 3.29 -9.86
C GLU A 48 -1.89 4.18 -9.26
N GLY A 49 -2.99 3.59 -8.76
CA GLY A 49 -4.00 4.33 -8.01
C GLY A 49 -3.41 5.01 -6.77
N LYS A 50 -2.58 4.30 -6.00
CA LYS A 50 -1.89 4.84 -4.82
C LYS A 50 -0.78 5.81 -5.19
N ARG A 51 -0.01 5.56 -6.26
CA ARG A 51 1.02 6.49 -6.78
C ARG A 51 0.40 7.80 -7.25
N CYS A 52 -0.69 7.74 -8.02
CA CYS A 52 -1.45 8.90 -8.45
C CYS A 52 -2.00 9.70 -7.25
N ALA A 53 -2.48 9.00 -6.21
CA ALA A 53 -2.92 9.66 -4.99
C ALA A 53 -1.78 10.42 -4.27
N GLU A 54 -0.56 9.86 -4.17
CA GLU A 54 0.59 10.59 -3.62
C GLU A 54 0.87 11.88 -4.42
N THR A 55 0.87 11.78 -5.76
CA THR A 55 1.07 12.94 -6.65
C THR A 55 0.05 14.05 -6.35
N LEU A 56 -1.24 13.71 -6.28
CA LEU A 56 -2.30 14.68 -6.00
C LEU A 56 -2.13 15.33 -4.61
N PHE A 57 -1.72 14.57 -3.59
CA PHE A 57 -1.48 15.13 -2.26
C PHE A 57 -0.34 16.15 -2.28
N PHE A 58 0.79 15.79 -2.90
CA PHE A 58 1.93 16.69 -3.00
C PHE A 58 1.66 17.91 -3.91
N ASP A 59 0.83 17.78 -4.95
CA ASP A 59 0.39 18.92 -5.75
C ASP A 59 -0.46 19.90 -4.94
N TYR A 60 -1.39 19.41 -4.13
CA TYR A 60 -2.18 20.25 -3.23
C TYR A 60 -1.29 20.94 -2.18
N TYR A 61 -0.24 20.27 -1.69
CA TYR A 61 0.74 20.91 -0.83
C TYR A 61 1.51 22.02 -1.56
N ARG A 62 2.01 21.77 -2.78
CA ARG A 62 2.77 22.76 -3.57
C ARG A 62 1.92 23.98 -3.96
N GLN A 63 0.71 23.74 -4.47
CA GLN A 63 -0.14 24.79 -5.04
C GLN A 63 -1.00 25.51 -4.01
N HIS A 64 -1.38 24.84 -2.92
CA HIS A 64 -2.34 25.37 -1.95
C HIS A 64 -1.82 25.37 -0.51
N ARG A 65 -0.58 24.93 -0.29
CA ARG A 65 0.01 24.78 1.06
C ARG A 65 -0.87 23.96 2.00
N LEU A 66 -1.66 23.03 1.44
CA LEU A 66 -2.53 22.15 2.22
C LEU A 66 -1.65 21.28 3.15
N PRO A 67 -1.90 21.24 4.47
CA PRO A 67 -1.15 20.38 5.36
C PRO A 67 -1.44 18.91 5.08
N ILE A 68 -0.47 18.20 4.52
CA ILE A 68 -0.56 16.78 4.20
C ILE A 68 0.34 15.93 5.10
N LYS A 69 -0.03 14.66 5.24
CA LYS A 69 0.83 13.59 5.73
C LYS A 69 0.62 12.36 4.84
N VAL A 70 1.69 11.67 4.49
CA VAL A 70 1.68 10.48 3.63
C VAL A 70 2.45 9.39 4.38
N ALA A 71 1.87 8.21 4.52
CA ALA A 71 2.56 7.04 5.09
C ALA A 71 2.48 5.86 4.13
N ARG A 72 3.61 5.25 3.81
CA ARG A 72 3.70 4.03 3.01
C ARG A 72 3.64 2.83 3.93
N ILE A 73 2.45 2.25 4.05
CA ILE A 73 2.16 1.19 5.01
C ILE A 73 2.63 -0.15 4.43
N PHE A 74 3.50 -0.84 5.16
CA PHE A 74 3.94 -2.22 4.89
C PHE A 74 2.89 -3.23 5.36
N ASN A 75 3.17 -4.52 5.22
CA ASN A 75 2.21 -5.56 5.59
C ASN A 75 1.82 -5.44 7.07
N THR A 76 0.56 -5.11 7.30
CA THR A 76 -0.04 -5.01 8.63
C THR A 76 -0.89 -6.23 8.93
N TYR A 77 -0.80 -6.76 10.16
CA TYR A 77 -1.71 -7.79 10.63
C TYR A 77 -2.16 -7.55 12.08
N GLY A 78 -3.33 -8.07 12.47
CA GLY A 78 -3.84 -7.93 13.82
C GLY A 78 -5.33 -8.26 13.99
N PRO A 79 -5.89 -8.07 15.20
CA PRO A 79 -7.30 -8.28 15.47
C PRO A 79 -8.22 -7.46 14.55
N ASN A 80 -9.40 -8.00 14.22
CA ASN A 80 -10.40 -7.38 13.32
C ASN A 80 -10.01 -7.23 11.85
N MET A 81 -8.93 -7.86 11.40
CA MET A 81 -8.67 -7.99 9.97
C MET A 81 -9.80 -8.73 9.27
N HIS A 82 -10.06 -8.36 8.03
CA HIS A 82 -11.01 -9.07 7.20
C HIS A 82 -10.50 -10.51 6.97
N PRO A 83 -11.28 -11.57 7.26
CA PRO A 83 -10.82 -12.95 7.09
C PRO A 83 -10.41 -13.29 5.65
N ASN A 84 -10.99 -12.61 4.66
CA ASN A 84 -10.73 -12.84 3.23
C ASN A 84 -9.91 -11.69 2.60
N ASP A 85 -9.02 -11.06 3.36
CA ASP A 85 -8.18 -9.96 2.87
C ASP A 85 -7.11 -10.40 1.84
N GLY A 86 -6.97 -11.71 1.61
CA GLY A 86 -6.13 -12.28 0.55
C GLY A 86 -4.63 -12.13 0.78
N ARG A 87 -4.22 -11.53 1.91
CA ARG A 87 -2.82 -11.42 2.32
C ARG A 87 -2.32 -12.76 2.89
N VAL A 88 -1.01 -13.00 2.76
CA VAL A 88 -0.39 -14.29 3.11
C VAL A 88 -0.62 -14.69 4.57
N VAL A 89 -0.41 -13.77 5.51
CA VAL A 89 -0.56 -14.02 6.95
C VAL A 89 -2.02 -14.33 7.30
N SER A 90 -2.97 -13.56 6.79
CA SER A 90 -4.40 -13.82 7.04
C SER A 90 -4.86 -15.14 6.43
N ASN A 91 -4.44 -15.47 5.21
CA ASN A 91 -4.79 -16.73 4.58
C ASN A 91 -4.23 -17.92 5.35
N PHE A 92 -2.96 -17.87 5.78
CA PHE A 92 -2.34 -18.95 6.55
C PHE A 92 -3.01 -19.14 7.91
N ILE A 93 -3.31 -18.05 8.62
CA ILE A 93 -4.04 -18.12 9.90
C ILE A 93 -5.42 -18.74 9.69
N MET A 94 -6.17 -18.30 8.68
CA MET A 94 -7.51 -18.83 8.41
C MET A 94 -7.49 -20.30 7.98
N GLN A 95 -6.54 -20.70 7.12
CA GLN A 95 -6.36 -22.09 6.70
C GLN A 95 -6.01 -22.99 7.89
N ALA A 96 -5.05 -22.57 8.74
CA ALA A 96 -4.70 -23.30 9.94
C ALA A 96 -5.87 -23.43 10.93
N LEU A 97 -6.65 -22.35 11.14
CA LEU A 97 -7.83 -22.38 12.01
C LEU A 97 -8.96 -23.27 11.46
N ARG A 98 -9.05 -23.43 10.15
CA ARG A 98 -10.03 -24.31 9.48
C ARG A 98 -9.51 -25.73 9.24
N ASN A 99 -8.28 -26.02 9.64
CA ASN A 99 -7.62 -27.29 9.36
C ASN A 99 -7.55 -27.60 7.84
N GLU A 100 -7.31 -26.55 7.05
CA GLU A 100 -7.07 -26.60 5.60
C GLU A 100 -5.56 -26.57 5.30
N ASP A 101 -5.16 -27.15 4.17
CA ASP A 101 -3.76 -27.12 3.71
C ASP A 101 -3.29 -25.68 3.43
N ILE A 102 -2.05 -25.39 3.83
CA ILE A 102 -1.42 -24.08 3.59
C ILE A 102 -1.08 -23.93 2.11
N THR A 103 -1.69 -22.96 1.44
CA THR A 103 -1.46 -22.72 0.01
C THR A 103 -0.22 -21.87 -0.22
N LEU A 104 0.82 -22.48 -0.78
CA LEU A 104 2.03 -21.78 -1.21
C LEU A 104 1.92 -21.42 -2.70
N PHE A 105 1.98 -20.12 -3.02
CA PHE A 105 2.09 -19.67 -4.40
C PHE A 105 3.56 -19.58 -4.79
N GLY A 106 3.97 -20.31 -5.84
CA GLY A 106 5.36 -20.39 -6.27
C GLY A 106 6.19 -21.37 -5.45
N ASP A 107 7.48 -21.07 -5.27
CA ASP A 107 8.44 -21.94 -4.56
C ASP A 107 8.64 -21.56 -3.08
N GLY A 108 8.04 -20.47 -2.62
CA GLY A 108 8.13 -19.99 -1.24
C GLY A 108 9.42 -19.26 -0.89
N THR A 109 10.27 -18.96 -1.88
CA THR A 109 11.53 -18.23 -1.66
C THR A 109 11.34 -16.71 -1.55
N GLN A 110 10.16 -16.21 -1.91
CA GLN A 110 9.82 -14.80 -1.85
C GLN A 110 9.81 -14.27 -0.41
N THR A 111 10.41 -13.10 -0.19
CA THR A 111 10.44 -12.44 1.12
C THR A 111 9.34 -11.39 1.24
N ARG A 112 8.87 -11.18 2.48
CA ARG A 112 7.90 -10.13 2.86
C ARG A 112 8.38 -9.47 4.15
N SER A 113 8.14 -8.17 4.28
CA SER A 113 8.44 -7.35 5.47
C SER A 113 7.24 -6.50 5.85
#